data_AF-A0A7X5L3W3-F1
#
_entry.id   AF-A0A7X5L3W3-F1
#
_cell.length_a   1.000
_cell.length_b   1.000
_cell.length_c   1.000
_cell.angle_alpha   90.00
_cell.angle_beta   90.00
_cell.angle_gamma   90.00
#
_symmetry.space_group_name_H-M   'P 1'
#
loop_
_entity.id
_entity.type
_entity.pdbx_description
1 polymer ?
#
loop_
_entity_poly.entity_id
_entity_poly.type
_entity_poly.pdbx_seq_one_letter_code
_entity_poly.pdbx_strand_id
1 'polypeptide(L)'
;MLVSLAFERSTEIIRRIEEKSKTILLLDGFDEDTHAINDYINRMNIICDETELFYKIIITCRTQFFPNRDSEPKYMGKIKFGTGNKSVEFIKYYISPFNEKEVNLYLKKKYNYIFERKKIERSQKIINNCPYLMVRPMLLSYIDDLLLDKTVKYEYTYEIYKELVLKWIQRESVKNELLYEFSEKVAEYMFLKSRFILKAAKFRICVKNTI
;
A
#
# COMPACT_ATOMS: atom_id res chain seq x y z
N MET A 1 17.58 4.17 -8.82
CA MET A 1 17.85 3.30 -7.64
C MET A 1 16.59 3.21 -6.80
N LEU A 2 16.21 2.02 -6.32
CA LEU A 2 15.07 1.81 -5.43
C LEU A 2 15.57 1.42 -4.04
N VAL A 3 15.05 2.06 -2.99
CA VAL A 3 15.33 1.73 -1.60
C VAL A 3 14.01 1.68 -0.84
N SER A 4 13.72 0.54 -0.20
CA SER A 4 12.59 0.44 0.72
C SER A 4 12.94 1.09 2.05
N LEU A 5 12.08 1.98 2.54
CA LEU A 5 12.23 2.66 3.82
C LEU A 5 11.75 1.82 5.01
N ALA A 6 11.00 0.75 4.76
CA ALA A 6 10.68 -0.26 5.77
C ALA A 6 11.95 -0.97 6.30
N PHE A 7 13.05 -0.95 5.54
CA PHE A 7 14.31 -1.53 5.96
C PHE A 7 15.08 -0.57 6.89
N GLU A 8 15.43 -1.05 8.08
CA GLU A 8 16.07 -0.25 9.14
C GLU A 8 17.38 0.42 8.68
N ARG A 9 18.18 -0.25 7.84
CA ARG A 9 19.44 0.29 7.30
C ARG A 9 19.27 1.06 5.97
N SER A 10 18.05 1.48 5.63
CA SER A 10 17.77 2.25 4.40
C SER A 10 18.69 3.47 4.23
N THR A 11 19.00 4.20 5.30
CA THR A 11 19.92 5.34 5.26
C THR A 11 21.35 4.96 4.89
N GLU A 12 21.85 3.83 5.39
CA GLU A 12 23.19 3.34 5.03
C GLU A 12 23.27 2.98 3.54
N ILE A 13 22.19 2.39 3.01
CA ILE A 13 22.10 2.07 1.58
C ILE A 13 22.13 3.36 0.76
N ILE A 14 21.32 4.37 1.14
CA ILE A 14 21.27 5.66 0.44
C ILE A 14 22.66 6.32 0.38
N ARG A 15 23.40 6.28 1.50
CA ARG A 15 24.75 6.87 1.60
C ARG A 15 25.75 6.25 0.64
N ARG A 16 25.68 4.93 0.44
CA ARG A 16 26.62 4.14 -0.38
C ARG A 16 26.38 4.26 -1.88
N ILE A 17 25.28 4.87 -2.32
CA ILE A 17 25.01 5.03 -3.75
C ILE A 17 26.00 6.04 -4.35
N GLU A 18 26.72 5.61 -5.38
CA GLU A 18 27.63 6.44 -6.16
C GLU A 18 26.88 7.23 -7.25
N GLU A 19 27.55 8.20 -7.88
CA GLU A 19 27.00 9.05 -8.95
C GLU A 19 25.62 9.67 -8.63
N LYS A 20 25.44 10.15 -7.39
CA LYS A 20 24.16 10.69 -6.88
C LYS A 20 23.55 11.73 -7.82
N SER A 21 24.35 12.66 -8.33
CA SER A 21 23.91 13.76 -9.21
C SER A 21 23.37 13.33 -10.57
N LYS A 22 23.52 12.05 -10.95
CA LYS A 22 22.92 11.45 -12.16
C LYS A 22 21.82 10.42 -11.82
N THR A 23 21.55 10.20 -10.54
CA THR A 23 20.70 9.11 -10.07
C THR A 23 19.31 9.61 -9.67
N ILE A 24 18.27 9.00 -10.25
CA ILE A 24 16.90 9.08 -9.72
C ILE A 24 16.77 8.06 -8.58
N LEU A 25 16.48 8.56 -7.38
CA LEU A 25 16.26 7.75 -6.19
C LEU A 25 14.76 7.59 -5.92
N LEU A 26 14.31 6.34 -5.82
CA LEU A 26 12.96 5.95 -5.44
C LEU A 26 13.00 5.43 -4.01
N LEU A 27 12.33 6.12 -3.10
CA LEU A 27 12.18 5.73 -1.71
C LEU A 27 10.77 5.17 -1.50
N ASP A 28 10.67 3.89 -1.18
CA ASP A 28 9.40 3.18 -1.13
C ASP A 28 8.92 2.96 0.31
N GLY A 29 7.66 3.30 0.57
CA GLY A 29 6.96 3.01 1.83
C GLY A 29 7.41 3.88 3.01
N PHE A 30 7.36 5.21 2.89
CA PHE A 30 7.71 6.10 4.00
C PHE A 30 6.85 5.86 5.26
N ASP A 31 5.59 5.49 5.08
CA ASP A 31 4.68 5.16 6.19
C ASP A 31 4.99 3.81 6.86
N GLU A 32 5.92 3.02 6.30
CA GLU A 32 6.42 1.76 6.85
C GLU A 32 7.78 1.94 7.54
N ASP A 33 8.37 3.13 7.48
CA ASP A 33 9.62 3.48 8.16
C ASP A 33 9.38 3.62 9.67
N THR A 34 10.04 2.78 10.47
CA THR A 34 9.90 2.77 11.94
C THR A 34 10.32 4.08 12.60
N HIS A 35 11.30 4.78 12.05
CA HIS A 35 11.69 6.11 12.53
C HIS A 35 10.65 7.16 12.16
N ALA A 36 10.06 7.08 10.97
CA ALA A 36 9.00 7.99 10.55
C ALA A 36 7.73 7.81 11.39
N ILE A 37 7.35 6.56 11.71
CA ILE A 37 6.20 6.25 12.57
C ILE A 37 6.35 6.91 13.95
N ASN A 38 7.57 7.00 14.46
CA ASN A 38 7.86 7.62 15.76
C ASN A 38 7.94 9.16 15.66
N ASP A 39 8.66 9.67 14.67
CA ASP A 39 8.85 11.11 14.42
C ASP A 39 9.07 11.39 12.92
N TYR A 40 7.95 11.58 12.20
CA TYR A 40 7.99 11.77 10.75
C TYR A 40 8.69 13.07 10.34
N ILE A 41 8.66 14.11 11.18
CA ILE A 41 9.28 15.42 10.86
C ILE A 41 10.80 15.25 10.88
N ASN A 42 11.33 14.73 11.99
CA ASN A 42 12.76 14.51 12.12
C ASN A 42 13.27 13.52 11.06
N ARG A 43 12.53 12.43 10.82
CA ARG A 43 12.92 11.46 9.79
C ARG A 43 12.91 12.05 8.39
N MET A 44 11.94 12.90 8.05
CA MET A 44 11.91 13.59 6.76
C MET A 44 13.12 14.53 6.59
N ASN A 45 13.52 15.26 7.64
CA ASN A 45 14.72 16.11 7.60
C ASN A 45 15.98 15.28 7.31
N ILE A 46 16.15 14.15 8.00
CA ILE A 46 17.27 13.23 7.75
C ILE A 46 17.26 12.74 6.30
N ILE A 47 16.10 12.33 5.77
CA ILE A 47 15.99 11.89 4.37
C ILE A 47 16.38 13.02 3.40
N CYS A 48 15.92 14.25 3.63
CA CYS A 48 16.30 15.41 2.81
C CYS A 48 17.82 15.62 2.80
N ASP A 49 18.47 15.60 3.97
CA ASP A 49 19.91 15.83 4.10
C ASP A 49 20.72 14.72 3.42
N GLU A 50 20.31 13.46 3.61
CA GLU A 50 21.00 12.30 3.02
C GLU A 50 20.83 12.18 1.50
N THR A 51 19.80 12.85 0.96
CA THR A 51 19.43 12.75 -0.44
C THR A 51 19.66 14.03 -1.24
N GLU A 52 20.19 15.10 -0.65
CA GLU A 52 20.31 16.41 -1.31
C GLU A 52 21.15 16.39 -2.60
N LEU A 53 22.08 15.44 -2.73
CA LEU A 53 22.98 15.31 -3.88
C LEU A 53 22.38 14.50 -5.04
N PHE A 54 21.20 13.92 -4.87
CA PHE A 54 20.56 13.12 -5.92
C PHE A 54 19.94 13.98 -7.01
N TYR A 55 19.99 13.51 -8.26
CA TYR A 55 19.36 14.21 -9.39
C TYR A 55 17.86 14.44 -9.17
N LYS A 56 17.16 13.43 -8.66
CA LYS A 56 15.72 13.48 -8.36
C LYS A 56 15.37 12.44 -7.31
N ILE A 57 14.51 12.82 -6.38
CA ILE A 57 13.95 11.90 -5.37
C ILE A 57 12.45 11.78 -5.58
N ILE A 58 11.95 10.54 -5.52
CA ILE A 58 10.52 10.23 -5.50
C ILE A 58 10.28 9.38 -4.27
N ILE A 59 9.33 9.78 -3.42
CA ILE A 59 8.98 9.09 -2.19
C ILE A 59 7.54 8.62 -2.30
N THR A 60 7.28 7.35 -1.99
CA THR A 60 5.92 6.80 -1.87
C THR A 60 5.49 6.78 -0.40
N CYS A 61 4.21 7.04 -0.15
CA CYS A 61 3.63 7.07 1.20
C CYS A 61 2.11 6.89 1.13
N ARG A 62 1.50 6.22 2.13
CA ARG A 62 0.05 6.19 2.32
C ARG A 62 -0.45 7.57 2.81
N THR A 63 -1.60 8.02 2.30
CA THR A 63 -2.17 9.33 2.66
C THR A 63 -2.49 9.45 4.15
N GLN A 64 -2.97 8.37 4.77
CA GLN A 64 -3.40 8.33 6.18
C GLN A 64 -2.26 8.39 7.19
N PHE A 65 -1.00 8.36 6.74
CA PHE A 65 0.16 8.42 7.61
C PHE A 65 0.32 9.77 8.31
N PHE A 66 -0.14 10.85 7.69
CA PHE A 66 0.02 12.20 8.23
C PHE A 66 -1.17 12.56 9.14
N PRO A 67 -0.93 12.97 10.41
CA PRO A 67 -1.96 13.03 11.46
C PRO A 67 -3.04 14.10 11.30
N ASN A 68 -2.82 15.13 10.49
CA ASN A 68 -3.73 16.23 10.23
C ASN A 68 -3.70 16.59 8.74
N ARG A 69 -4.82 17.06 8.22
CA ARG A 69 -4.88 17.66 6.89
C ARG A 69 -3.91 18.85 6.75
N ASP A 70 -3.55 19.54 7.83
CA ASP A 70 -2.50 20.60 7.88
C ASP A 70 -1.08 20.06 8.06
N SER A 71 -0.90 18.84 8.58
CA SER A 71 0.40 18.15 8.65
C SER A 71 0.67 17.28 7.42
N GLU A 72 -0.39 16.85 6.73
CA GLU A 72 -0.37 16.57 5.31
C GLU A 72 0.00 17.89 4.64
N PRO A 73 1.03 17.93 3.80
CA PRO A 73 1.35 19.18 3.15
C PRO A 73 0.21 19.61 2.21
N LYS A 74 -0.65 20.50 2.70
CA LYS A 74 -1.83 20.97 2.01
C LYS A 74 -1.38 21.74 0.79
N TYR A 75 -2.01 21.42 -0.34
CA TYR A 75 -1.84 22.02 -1.66
C TYR A 75 -0.72 21.45 -2.54
N MET A 76 -1.10 21.35 -3.82
CA MET A 76 -0.20 21.27 -4.96
C MET A 76 0.57 22.60 -4.98
N GLY A 77 1.68 22.63 -4.25
CA GLY A 77 2.37 23.87 -3.91
C GLY A 77 3.57 23.59 -3.01
N LYS A 78 4.54 24.51 -3.05
CA LYS A 78 5.88 24.35 -2.52
C LYS A 78 5.87 24.10 -1.01
N ILE A 79 6.20 22.90 -0.53
CA ILE A 79 6.54 22.75 0.89
C ILE A 79 7.90 23.41 1.11
N LYS A 80 8.18 23.97 2.27
CA LYS A 80 9.55 24.34 2.67
C LYS A 80 9.88 23.57 3.92
N PHE A 81 10.55 22.42 3.80
CA PHE A 81 11.22 21.83 4.95
C PHE A 81 12.50 22.63 5.19
N GLY A 82 12.60 23.26 6.36
CA GLY A 82 13.76 24.04 6.75
C GLY A 82 14.81 23.16 7.41
N THR A 83 15.86 22.80 6.66
CA THR A 83 17.14 22.40 7.25
C THR A 83 18.00 23.67 7.30
N GLY A 84 18.00 24.39 8.41
CA GLY A 84 18.73 25.66 8.54
C GLY A 84 18.28 26.72 7.51
N ASN A 85 19.22 27.25 6.70
CA ASN A 85 18.96 28.27 5.67
C ASN A 85 18.39 27.73 4.34
N LYS A 86 18.21 26.41 4.18
CA LYS A 86 17.73 25.80 2.94
C LYS A 86 16.27 25.39 3.07
N SER A 87 15.45 25.73 2.07
CA SER A 87 14.06 25.33 1.98
C SER A 87 13.86 24.25 0.92
N VAL A 88 13.50 23.03 1.34
CA VAL A 88 13.25 21.91 0.41
C VAL A 88 11.79 21.88 -0.03
N GLU A 89 11.59 21.82 -1.35
CA GLU A 89 10.28 21.81 -2.01
C GLU A 89 9.85 20.42 -2.46
N PHE A 90 8.64 20.00 -2.07
CA PHE A 90 8.04 18.76 -2.55
C PHE A 90 6.90 19.05 -3.52
N ILE A 91 6.88 18.29 -4.62
CA ILE A 91 5.75 18.21 -5.53
C ILE A 91 4.96 16.96 -5.20
N LYS A 92 3.65 17.11 -4.98
CA LYS A 92 2.77 16.02 -4.58
C LYS A 92 1.97 15.47 -5.74
N TYR A 93 1.94 14.15 -5.83
CA TYR A 93 1.10 13.41 -6.75
C TYR A 93 0.25 12.40 -5.98
N TYR A 94 -1.05 12.36 -6.27
CA TYR A 94 -1.96 11.34 -5.77
C TYR A 94 -2.22 10.32 -6.87
N ILE A 95 -2.17 9.04 -6.53
CA ILE A 95 -2.54 7.95 -7.43
C ILE A 95 -4.01 7.63 -7.17
N SER A 96 -4.87 7.91 -8.15
CA SER A 96 -6.29 7.54 -8.07
C SER A 96 -6.49 6.07 -8.43
N PRO A 97 -7.55 5.41 -7.91
CA PRO A 97 -8.02 4.14 -8.45
C PRO A 97 -8.38 4.27 -9.95
N PHE A 98 -8.53 3.13 -10.63
CA PHE A 98 -8.96 3.14 -12.01
C PHE A 98 -10.37 3.70 -12.17
N ASN A 99 -10.60 4.45 -13.24
CA ASN A 99 -11.94 4.77 -13.69
C ASN A 99 -12.53 3.61 -14.51
N GLU A 100 -13.82 3.71 -14.86
CA GLU A 100 -14.54 2.66 -15.61
C GLU A 100 -13.88 2.34 -16.97
N LYS A 101 -13.36 3.34 -17.68
CA LYS A 101 -12.68 3.12 -18.97
C LYS A 101 -11.38 2.34 -18.79
N GLU A 102 -10.63 2.66 -17.73
CA GLU A 102 -9.38 1.98 -17.38
C GLU A 102 -9.62 0.55 -16.91
N VAL A 103 -10.69 0.29 -16.15
CA VAL A 103 -11.11 -1.08 -15.80
C VAL A 103 -11.46 -1.89 -17.04
N ASN A 104 -12.25 -1.33 -17.95
CA ASN A 104 -12.59 -1.99 -19.20
C ASN A 104 -11.34 -2.29 -20.04
N LEU A 105 -10.39 -1.34 -20.10
CA LEU A 105 -9.10 -1.54 -20.76
C LEU A 105 -8.27 -2.63 -20.08
N TYR A 106 -8.27 -2.68 -18.75
CA TYR A 106 -7.60 -3.74 -17.98
C TYR A 106 -8.16 -5.12 -18.32
N LEU A 107 -9.49 -5.29 -18.30
CA LEU A 107 -10.14 -6.58 -18.62
C LEU A 107 -9.85 -7.02 -20.06
N LYS A 108 -9.85 -6.09 -21.02
CA LYS A 108 -9.47 -6.36 -22.42
C LYS A 108 -8.02 -6.78 -22.59
N LYS A 109 -7.11 -6.28 -21.73
CA LYS A 109 -5.70 -6.69 -21.72
C LYS A 109 -5.48 -8.01 -21.01
N LYS A 110 -6.24 -8.28 -19.95
CA LYS A 110 -6.10 -9.48 -19.12
C LYS A 110 -6.69 -10.72 -19.78
N TYR A 111 -7.81 -10.59 -20.49
CA TYR A 111 -8.54 -11.72 -21.07
C TYR A 111 -8.63 -11.64 -22.59
N ASN A 112 -8.68 -12.81 -23.23
CA ASN A 112 -8.95 -12.87 -24.65
C ASN A 112 -10.44 -12.65 -24.92
N TYR A 113 -10.80 -11.53 -25.56
CA TYR A 113 -12.19 -11.14 -25.82
C TYR A 113 -12.99 -12.19 -26.61
N ILE A 114 -12.36 -12.97 -27.48
CA ILE A 114 -13.02 -13.96 -28.34
C ILE A 114 -13.38 -15.22 -27.54
N PHE A 115 -12.45 -15.73 -26.73
CA PHE A 115 -12.61 -17.01 -26.03
C PHE A 115 -13.13 -16.88 -24.60
N GLU A 116 -12.90 -15.73 -23.94
CA GLU A 116 -13.19 -15.52 -22.52
C GLU A 116 -14.31 -14.50 -22.27
N ARG A 117 -15.21 -14.30 -23.24
CA ARG A 117 -16.32 -13.33 -23.13
C ARG A 117 -17.16 -13.50 -21.85
N LYS A 118 -17.53 -14.74 -21.51
CA LYS A 118 -18.29 -15.04 -20.27
C LYS A 118 -17.51 -14.65 -19.01
N LYS A 119 -16.18 -14.76 -19.04
CA LYS A 119 -15.30 -14.39 -17.93
C LYS A 119 -15.24 -12.86 -17.77
N ILE A 120 -15.18 -12.13 -18.88
CA ILE A 120 -15.27 -10.66 -18.90
C ILE A 120 -16.61 -10.19 -18.33
N GLU A 121 -17.72 -10.74 -18.82
CA GLU A 121 -19.07 -10.37 -18.36
C GLU A 121 -19.24 -10.62 -16.85
N ARG A 122 -18.73 -11.75 -16.36
CA ARG A 122 -18.78 -12.10 -14.94
C ARG A 122 -17.86 -11.22 -14.08
N SER A 123 -16.67 -10.90 -14.58
CA SER A 123 -15.76 -9.94 -13.94
C SER A 123 -16.43 -8.58 -13.77
N GLN A 124 -17.06 -8.09 -14.84
CA GLN A 124 -17.76 -6.81 -14.83
C GLN A 124 -18.90 -6.80 -13.82
N LYS A 125 -19.64 -7.91 -13.68
CA LYS A 125 -20.70 -8.04 -12.66
C LYS A 125 -20.15 -7.90 -11.24
N ILE A 126 -19.05 -8.58 -10.92
CA ILE A 126 -18.41 -8.48 -9.60
C ILE A 126 -17.92 -7.05 -9.34
N ILE A 127 -17.28 -6.43 -10.32
CA ILE A 127 -16.77 -5.05 -10.21
C ILE A 127 -17.92 -4.06 -9.99
N ASN A 128 -19.01 -4.20 -10.74
CA ASN A 128 -20.18 -3.31 -10.63
C ASN A 128 -20.92 -3.46 -9.30
N ASN A 129 -20.90 -4.64 -8.69
CA ASN A 129 -21.48 -4.86 -7.36
C ASN A 129 -20.63 -4.20 -6.25
N CYS A 130 -19.34 -3.99 -6.47
CA CYS A 130 -18.41 -3.39 -5.50
C CYS A 130 -17.50 -2.33 -6.15
N PRO A 131 -18.07 -1.25 -6.71
CA PRO A 131 -17.38 -0.36 -7.64
C PRO A 131 -16.29 0.48 -6.98
N TYR A 132 -16.40 0.78 -5.67
CA TYR A 132 -15.36 1.55 -4.96
C TYR A 132 -14.14 0.70 -4.58
N LEU A 133 -14.32 -0.61 -4.45
CA LEU A 133 -13.28 -1.53 -4.02
C LEU A 133 -12.52 -2.09 -5.23
N MET A 134 -13.25 -2.67 -6.18
CA MET A 134 -12.69 -3.47 -7.27
C MET A 134 -12.02 -2.65 -8.37
N VAL A 135 -12.17 -1.32 -8.34
CA VAL A 135 -11.41 -0.40 -9.20
C VAL A 135 -9.96 -0.20 -8.77
N ARG A 136 -9.58 -0.71 -7.58
CA ARG A 136 -8.21 -0.62 -7.09
C ARG A 136 -7.34 -1.64 -7.82
N PRO A 137 -6.24 -1.23 -8.49
CA PRO A 137 -5.45 -2.15 -9.33
C PRO A 137 -5.01 -3.43 -8.62
N MET A 138 -4.61 -3.31 -7.34
CA MET A 138 -4.20 -4.46 -6.53
C MET A 138 -5.33 -5.49 -6.41
N LEU A 139 -6.56 -5.08 -6.08
CA LEU A 139 -7.71 -5.99 -5.90
C LEU A 139 -8.24 -6.51 -7.23
N LEU A 140 -8.24 -5.65 -8.25
CA LEU A 140 -8.60 -6.03 -9.61
C LEU A 140 -7.67 -7.13 -10.15
N SER A 141 -6.42 -7.19 -9.70
CA SER A 141 -5.49 -8.25 -10.10
C SER A 141 -5.93 -9.65 -9.66
N TYR A 142 -6.64 -9.74 -8.52
CA TYR A 142 -7.19 -10.96 -7.94
C TYR A 142 -8.61 -11.31 -8.42
N ILE A 143 -9.12 -10.63 -9.45
CA ILE A 143 -10.46 -10.91 -9.99
C ILE A 143 -10.63 -12.39 -10.41
N ASP A 144 -9.55 -13.06 -10.85
CA ASP A 144 -9.60 -14.49 -11.20
C ASP A 144 -9.93 -15.38 -10.01
N ASP A 145 -9.44 -15.03 -8.81
CA ASP A 145 -9.73 -15.79 -7.59
C ASP A 145 -11.21 -15.73 -7.23
N LEU A 146 -11.83 -14.57 -7.46
CA LEU A 146 -13.25 -14.35 -7.24
C LEU A 146 -14.11 -15.08 -8.29
N LEU A 147 -13.53 -15.48 -9.43
CA LEU A 147 -14.23 -16.18 -10.50
C LEU A 147 -14.17 -17.70 -10.38
N LEU A 148 -13.32 -18.25 -9.50
CA LEU A 148 -13.11 -19.70 -9.34
C LEU A 148 -14.41 -20.42 -8.98
N ASP A 149 -15.10 -19.96 -7.93
CA ASP A 149 -16.40 -20.51 -7.55
C ASP A 149 -17.49 -19.84 -8.40
N LYS A 150 -18.25 -20.65 -9.16
CA LYS A 150 -19.34 -20.18 -10.03
C LYS A 150 -20.67 -19.93 -9.30
N THR A 151 -20.81 -20.44 -8.08
CA THR A 151 -22.04 -20.42 -7.29
C THR A 151 -22.11 -19.18 -6.39
N VAL A 152 -20.96 -18.68 -5.96
CA VAL A 152 -20.85 -17.50 -5.10
C VAL A 152 -21.23 -16.23 -5.86
N LYS A 153 -22.06 -15.41 -5.21
CA LYS A 153 -22.38 -14.05 -5.62
C LYS A 153 -21.77 -13.11 -4.58
N TYR A 154 -21.09 -12.08 -5.05
CA TYR A 154 -20.55 -11.02 -4.20
C TYR A 154 -21.51 -9.83 -4.28
N GLU A 155 -22.36 -9.69 -3.28
CA GLU A 155 -23.30 -8.58 -3.14
C GLU A 155 -22.70 -7.47 -2.26
N TYR A 156 -21.83 -7.86 -1.33
CA TYR A 156 -21.24 -6.95 -0.35
C TYR A 156 -19.71 -6.93 -0.43
N THR A 157 -19.14 -5.77 -0.10
CA THR A 157 -17.69 -5.55 -0.11
C THR A 157 -16.93 -6.49 0.84
N TYR A 158 -17.51 -6.84 1.99
CA TYR A 158 -16.85 -7.73 2.96
C TYR A 158 -16.72 -9.17 2.43
N GLU A 159 -17.62 -9.63 1.56
CA GLU A 159 -17.56 -10.97 0.96
C GLU A 159 -16.33 -11.09 0.04
N ILE A 160 -16.08 -10.04 -0.73
CA ILE A 160 -14.87 -9.92 -1.55
C ILE A 160 -13.63 -9.94 -0.67
N TYR A 161 -13.60 -9.13 0.39
CA TYR A 161 -12.46 -9.13 1.32
C TYR A 161 -12.22 -10.50 1.95
N LYS A 162 -13.29 -11.16 2.41
CA LYS A 162 -13.21 -12.49 3.00
C LYS A 162 -12.58 -13.48 2.02
N GLU A 163 -13.08 -13.55 0.79
CA GLU A 163 -12.53 -14.46 -0.20
C GLU A 163 -11.08 -14.13 -0.57
N LEU A 164 -10.74 -12.85 -0.75
CA LEU A 164 -9.36 -12.46 -1.03
C LEU A 164 -8.39 -12.83 0.11
N VAL A 165 -8.78 -12.57 1.36
CA VAL A 165 -7.98 -12.94 2.54
C VAL A 165 -7.82 -14.45 2.62
N LEU A 166 -8.89 -15.23 2.42
CA LEU A 166 -8.81 -16.69 2.40
C LEU A 166 -7.87 -17.20 1.30
N LYS A 167 -7.93 -16.60 0.11
CA LYS A 167 -7.06 -16.96 -1.02
C LYS A 167 -5.60 -16.58 -0.77
N TRP A 168 -5.32 -15.47 -0.11
CA TRP A 168 -3.97 -15.11 0.32
C TRP A 168 -3.44 -16.06 1.37
N ILE A 169 -4.23 -16.37 2.40
CA ILE A 169 -3.85 -17.36 3.43
C ILE A 169 -3.53 -18.71 2.78
N GLN A 170 -4.37 -19.19 1.85
CA GLN A 170 -4.11 -20.44 1.11
C GLN A 170 -2.78 -20.46 0.32
N ARG A 171 -2.30 -19.29 -0.11
CA ARG A 171 -1.03 -19.17 -0.87
C ARG A 171 0.19 -19.06 0.03
N GLU A 172 0.03 -18.49 1.23
CA GLU A 172 1.11 -18.36 2.20
C GLU A 172 1.41 -19.72 2.85
N SER A 173 2.69 -20.05 3.01
CA SER A 173 3.17 -21.37 3.51
C SER A 173 3.14 -21.50 5.05
N VAL A 174 2.49 -20.57 5.75
CA VAL A 174 2.42 -20.54 7.21
C VAL A 174 1.20 -21.33 7.68
N LYS A 175 1.20 -21.84 8.92
CA LYS A 175 0.05 -22.58 9.49
C LYS A 175 -1.23 -21.72 9.39
N ASN A 176 -2.09 -22.05 8.42
CA ASN A 176 -3.25 -21.27 7.99
C ASN A 176 -4.21 -20.87 9.13
N GLU A 177 -4.39 -21.75 10.13
CA GLU A 177 -5.30 -21.52 11.25
C GLU A 177 -4.88 -20.34 12.13
N LEU A 178 -3.58 -20.21 12.42
CA LEU A 178 -3.07 -19.15 13.29
C LEU A 178 -3.15 -17.76 12.63
N LEU A 179 -2.90 -17.69 11.33
CA LEU A 179 -3.01 -16.44 10.56
C LEU A 179 -4.44 -15.96 10.45
N TYR A 180 -5.38 -16.88 10.22
CA TYR A 180 -6.80 -16.54 10.16
C TYR A 180 -7.29 -16.04 11.52
N GLU A 181 -7.05 -16.79 12.59
CA GLU A 181 -7.45 -16.41 13.95
C GLU A 181 -6.83 -15.07 14.38
N PHE A 182 -5.56 -14.84 14.03
CA PHE A 182 -4.91 -13.55 14.26
C PHE A 182 -5.60 -12.42 13.49
N SER A 183 -5.88 -12.63 12.20
CA SER A 183 -6.51 -11.63 11.35
C SER A 183 -7.91 -11.25 11.84
N GLU A 184 -8.69 -12.24 12.28
CA GLU A 184 -10.02 -12.06 12.86
C GLU A 184 -9.95 -11.22 14.15
N LYS A 185 -9.09 -11.61 15.10
CA LYS A 185 -8.90 -10.84 16.36
C LYS A 185 -8.42 -9.41 16.13
N VAL A 186 -7.56 -9.21 15.13
CA VAL A 186 -7.12 -7.87 14.73
C VAL A 186 -8.29 -7.06 14.19
N ALA A 187 -9.11 -7.64 13.29
CA ALA A 187 -10.28 -6.97 12.74
C ALA A 187 -11.29 -6.59 13.83
N GLU A 188 -11.61 -7.50 14.75
CA GLU A 188 -12.46 -7.24 15.92
C GLU A 188 -11.92 -6.10 16.78
N TYR A 189 -10.62 -6.15 17.10
CA TYR A 189 -9.97 -5.11 17.90
C TYR A 189 -10.04 -3.74 17.22
N MET A 190 -9.74 -3.68 15.92
CA MET A 190 -9.79 -2.44 15.14
C MET A 190 -11.20 -1.86 15.11
N PHE A 191 -12.22 -2.73 14.92
CA PHE A 191 -13.62 -2.34 14.93
C PHE A 191 -14.04 -1.77 16.30
N LEU A 192 -13.79 -2.52 17.39
CA LEU A 192 -14.18 -2.13 18.74
C LEU A 192 -13.45 -0.90 19.28
N LYS A 193 -12.21 -0.66 18.84
CA LYS A 193 -11.39 0.46 19.31
C LYS A 193 -11.38 1.66 18.39
N SER A 194 -12.00 1.57 17.20
CA SER A 194 -11.93 2.58 16.15
C SER A 194 -10.48 3.06 15.88
N ARG A 195 -9.52 2.13 15.95
CA ARG A 195 -8.09 2.42 15.82
C ARG A 195 -7.51 1.63 14.66
N PHE A 196 -6.77 2.32 13.80
CA PHE A 196 -6.09 1.73 12.64
C PHE A 196 -4.63 1.36 12.91
N ILE A 197 -4.08 1.77 14.07
CA ILE A 197 -2.69 1.53 14.45
C ILE A 197 -2.62 0.42 15.49
N LEU A 198 -1.95 -0.68 15.12
CA LEU A 198 -1.66 -1.80 16.00
C LEU A 198 -0.37 -1.52 16.76
N LYS A 199 -0.44 -1.43 18.09
CA LYS A 199 0.77 -1.53 18.92
C LYS A 199 1.13 -3.02 18.99
N ALA A 200 2.25 -3.41 18.39
CA ALA A 200 2.73 -4.80 18.29
C ALA A 200 2.67 -5.56 19.64
N ALA A 201 2.89 -4.86 20.76
CA ALA A 201 2.82 -5.42 22.10
C ALA A 201 1.47 -6.06 22.51
N LYS A 202 0.36 -5.78 21.81
CA LYS A 202 -0.97 -6.28 22.18
C LYS A 202 -1.36 -7.64 21.61
N PHE A 203 -0.68 -8.12 20.57
CA PHE A 203 -1.02 -9.41 19.95
C PHE A 203 0.15 -10.38 20.11
N ARG A 204 0.23 -11.04 21.28
CA ARG A 204 1.25 -12.06 21.61
C ARG A 204 1.08 -13.39 20.86
N ILE A 205 0.22 -13.47 19.85
CA ILE A 205 -0.15 -14.73 19.19
C ILE A 205 0.99 -15.25 18.27
N CYS A 206 1.86 -14.37 17.74
CA CYS A 206 2.89 -14.78 16.79
C CYS A 206 4.31 -14.96 17.35
N VAL A 207 4.55 -14.83 18.66
CA VAL A 207 5.93 -14.90 19.24
C VAL A 207 6.34 -16.33 19.62
N LYS A 208 5.45 -17.33 19.53
CA LYS A 208 5.72 -18.65 20.13
C LYS A 208 6.33 -19.74 19.23
N ASN A 209 6.64 -19.49 17.95
CA ASN A 209 7.18 -20.55 17.08
C ASN A 209 8.41 -20.13 16.26
N THR A 210 9.37 -19.45 16.90
CA THR A 210 10.73 -19.35 16.36
C THR A 210 11.71 -19.82 17.42
N ILE A 211 11.85 -21.14 17.52
CA ILE A 211 13.05 -21.83 18.02
C ILE A 211 13.47 -22.77 16.91
#